data_AF-A0ABD3V3Z9-F1
#
_entry.id   AF-A0ABD3V3Z9-F1
#
_cell.length_a   1.000
_cell.length_b   1.000
_cell.length_c   1.000
_cell.angle_alpha   90.00
_cell.angle_beta   90.00
_cell.angle_gamma   90.00
#
_symmetry.space_group_name_H-M   'P 1'
#
loop_
_entity.id
_entity.type
_entity.pdbx_description
1 polymer ?
#
loop_
_entity_poly.entity_id
_entity_poly.type
_entity_poly.pdbx_seq_one_letter_code
_entity_poly.pdbx_strand_id
1 'polypeptide(L)'
;MSEFKSVPTDAFDEPLNENPPYTPTTTSEPINPSEPKTGFDINYLKTVPGALKIMAMILDILGFICALVDISWTFYGAGYVQWATMSGFIVTMIFFIFHAFNIFGRLPGFWELYEFIYLVIISIEMAIAAIVCAARAGFGPSIIAACVFTAIASVIYIMDAVLAYRIWKEAREKRLKEARGGQILSSCIIF
;
A
#
# COMPACT_ATOMS: atom_id res chain seq x y z
N MET A 1 -53.01 -78.71 5.72
CA MET A 1 -51.88 -79.54 6.20
C MET A 1 -51.14 -80.05 4.98
N SER A 2 -50.21 -79.25 4.46
CA SER A 2 -49.09 -79.64 3.56
C SER A 2 -48.42 -78.35 3.04
N GLU A 3 -47.27 -78.01 3.62
CA GLU A 3 -46.34 -76.98 3.14
C GLU A 3 -45.71 -77.37 1.79
N PHE A 4 -45.56 -76.40 0.88
CA PHE A 4 -44.32 -76.29 0.08
C PHE A 4 -44.10 -74.85 -0.42
N LYS A 5 -43.19 -74.18 0.30
CA LYS A 5 -42.15 -73.22 -0.10
C LYS A 5 -42.47 -72.10 -1.11
N SER A 6 -42.27 -70.88 -0.61
CA SER A 6 -42.41 -69.56 -1.24
C SER A 6 -41.42 -69.26 -2.36
N VAL A 7 -41.94 -68.64 -3.42
CA VAL A 7 -41.21 -67.98 -4.51
C VAL A 7 -41.14 -66.47 -4.20
N PRO A 8 -39.96 -65.84 -4.15
CA PRO A 8 -39.84 -64.39 -3.96
C PRO A 8 -40.39 -63.63 -5.17
N THR A 9 -41.18 -62.59 -4.91
CA THR A 9 -42.03 -61.89 -5.88
C THR A 9 -41.71 -60.40 -5.87
N ASP A 10 -40.51 -60.05 -6.32
CA ASP A 10 -40.02 -58.67 -6.32
C ASP A 10 -39.09 -58.54 -7.55
N ALA A 11 -39.61 -58.70 -8.76
CA ALA A 11 -40.20 -57.62 -9.56
C ALA A 11 -39.25 -56.41 -9.73
N PHE A 12 -38.62 -56.40 -10.92
CA PHE A 12 -38.41 -55.24 -11.78
C PHE A 12 -37.82 -53.96 -11.16
N ASP A 13 -36.53 -53.72 -11.42
CA ASP A 13 -36.05 -52.50 -12.09
C ASP A 13 -34.65 -52.73 -12.70
N GLU A 14 -34.57 -52.63 -14.03
CA GLU A 14 -33.36 -52.59 -14.86
C GLU A 14 -32.78 -51.14 -14.90
N PRO A 15 -31.68 -50.81 -15.62
CA PRO A 15 -30.30 -51.30 -15.61
C PRO A 15 -29.25 -50.15 -15.53
N LEU A 16 -27.96 -50.52 -15.59
CA LEU A 16 -26.77 -49.71 -15.96
C LEU A 16 -26.23 -48.73 -14.89
N ASN A 17 -25.04 -49.05 -14.34
CA ASN A 17 -23.84 -48.19 -14.36
C ASN A 17 -22.86 -48.57 -13.23
N GLU A 18 -22.04 -49.61 -13.43
CA GLU A 18 -20.85 -49.82 -12.60
C GLU A 18 -19.60 -49.49 -13.43
N ASN A 19 -19.16 -48.24 -13.29
CA ASN A 19 -17.87 -47.76 -13.79
C ASN A 19 -16.71 -48.54 -13.15
N PRO A 20 -15.58 -48.74 -13.86
CA PRO A 20 -14.39 -49.39 -13.31
C PRO A 20 -13.81 -48.61 -12.11
N PRO A 21 -12.95 -49.25 -11.27
CA PRO A 21 -12.44 -48.65 -10.04
C PRO A 21 -11.90 -47.24 -10.30
N TYR A 22 -12.48 -46.27 -9.63
CA TYR A 22 -12.03 -44.88 -9.65
C TYR A 22 -10.61 -44.86 -9.08
N THR A 23 -9.64 -44.76 -9.99
CA THR A 23 -8.34 -44.22 -9.63
C THR A 23 -8.60 -42.74 -9.32
N PRO A 24 -8.21 -42.18 -8.18
CA PRO A 24 -8.14 -40.74 -8.04
C PRO A 24 -7.04 -40.25 -9.00
N THR A 25 -7.41 -40.03 -10.26
CA THR A 25 -6.58 -39.28 -11.19
C THR A 25 -6.52 -37.87 -10.63
N THR A 26 -5.49 -37.61 -9.83
CA THR A 26 -5.08 -36.27 -9.47
C THR A 26 -4.63 -35.63 -10.77
N THR A 27 -5.59 -35.04 -11.49
CA THR A 27 -5.32 -34.14 -12.60
C THR A 27 -4.53 -32.98 -12.02
N SER A 28 -3.21 -33.07 -12.12
CA SER A 28 -2.33 -31.92 -11.94
C SER A 28 -2.67 -30.94 -13.04
N GLU A 29 -3.53 -29.98 -12.72
CA GLU A 29 -3.73 -28.81 -13.58
C GLU A 29 -2.36 -28.18 -13.86
N PRO A 30 -2.08 -27.79 -15.12
CA PRO A 30 -0.87 -27.06 -15.43
C PRO A 30 -0.85 -25.77 -14.60
N ILE A 31 0.23 -25.61 -13.84
CA ILE A 31 0.54 -24.40 -13.06
C ILE A 31 0.62 -23.24 -14.05
N ASN A 32 -0.46 -22.49 -14.19
CA ASN A 32 -0.47 -21.22 -14.90
C ASN A 32 0.27 -20.19 -14.01
N PRO A 33 1.43 -19.68 -14.42
CA PRO A 33 2.19 -18.73 -13.62
C PRO A 33 1.79 -17.30 -13.98
N SER A 34 0.54 -16.90 -13.72
CA SER A 34 0.14 -15.48 -13.83
C SER A 34 -1.29 -15.23 -13.38
N GLU A 35 -1.55 -15.34 -12.08
CA GLU A 35 -2.56 -14.49 -11.46
C GLU A 35 -1.84 -13.60 -10.44
N PRO A 36 -1.87 -12.26 -10.58
CA PRO A 36 -1.40 -11.39 -9.52
C PRO A 36 -2.33 -11.63 -8.32
N LYS A 37 -1.81 -12.33 -7.32
CA LYS A 37 -2.54 -12.65 -6.10
C LYS A 37 -2.85 -11.33 -5.41
N THR A 38 -4.08 -10.82 -5.57
CA THR A 38 -4.59 -9.67 -4.84
C THR A 38 -4.80 -10.08 -3.38
N GLY A 39 -3.69 -10.22 -2.67
CA GLY A 39 -3.63 -10.48 -1.24
C GLY A 39 -2.86 -9.37 -0.57
N PHE A 40 -3.20 -9.08 0.68
CA PHE A 40 -2.47 -8.14 1.52
C PHE A 40 -1.01 -8.60 1.61
N ASP A 41 -0.13 -7.99 0.80
CA ASP A 41 1.27 -8.36 0.74
C ASP A 41 1.96 -7.80 1.98
N ILE A 42 1.99 -8.59 3.06
CA ILE A 42 2.77 -8.31 4.27
C ILE A 42 4.26 -8.08 3.93
N ASN A 43 4.73 -8.62 2.81
CA ASN A 43 6.06 -8.38 2.29
C ASN A 43 6.28 -6.91 1.91
N TYR A 44 5.24 -6.17 1.52
CA TYR A 44 5.33 -4.72 1.27
C TYR A 44 5.65 -3.94 2.55
N LEU A 45 5.17 -4.37 3.73
CA LEU A 45 5.50 -3.76 5.02
C LEU A 45 7.00 -3.90 5.37
N LYS A 46 7.68 -4.91 4.81
CA LYS A 46 9.12 -5.10 4.95
C LYS A 46 9.95 -4.34 3.91
N THR A 47 9.32 -3.72 2.92
CA THR A 47 10.04 -2.91 1.94
C THR A 47 10.46 -1.58 2.58
N VAL A 48 11.58 -1.04 2.10
CA VAL A 48 12.11 0.27 2.53
C VAL A 48 11.05 1.39 2.51
N PRO A 49 10.22 1.57 1.45
CA PRO A 49 9.19 2.61 1.46
C PRO A 49 8.08 2.33 2.49
N GLY A 50 7.68 1.07 2.68
CA GLY A 50 6.67 0.70 3.68
C GLY A 50 7.11 1.02 5.11
N ALA A 51 8.36 0.70 5.47
CA ALA A 51 8.91 1.00 6.79
C ALA A 51 9.02 2.52 7.03
N LEU A 52 9.41 3.31 6.02
CA LEU A 52 9.48 4.77 6.14
C LEU A 52 8.10 5.38 6.44
N LYS A 53 7.05 4.94 5.73
CA LYS A 53 5.68 5.41 5.95
C LYS A 53 5.15 5.08 7.35
N ILE A 54 5.46 3.89 7.88
CA ILE A 54 5.09 3.50 9.25
C ILE A 54 5.78 4.40 10.28
N MET A 55 7.09 4.63 10.11
CA MET A 55 7.83 5.52 11.00
C MET A 55 7.27 6.95 10.94
N ALA A 56 6.98 7.47 9.75
CA ALA A 56 6.36 8.78 9.58
C ALA A 56 5.02 8.88 10.34
N MET A 57 4.12 7.89 10.19
CA MET A 57 2.84 7.87 10.89
C MET A 57 3.00 7.87 12.43
N ILE A 58 3.99 7.15 12.96
CA ILE A 58 4.26 7.14 14.40
C ILE A 58 4.72 8.52 14.87
N LEU A 59 5.60 9.16 14.11
CA LEU A 59 6.12 10.49 14.44
C LEU A 59 5.03 11.56 14.38
N ASP A 60 4.10 11.47 13.43
CA ASP A 60 2.96 12.39 13.31
C ASP A 60 2.05 12.30 14.53
N ILE A 61 1.74 11.08 14.98
CA ILE A 61 0.93 10.86 16.19
C ILE A 61 1.65 11.43 17.42
N LEU A 62 2.97 11.20 17.55
CA LEU A 62 3.75 11.75 18.66
C LEU A 62 3.77 13.28 18.62
N GLY A 63 4.00 13.89 17.45
CA GLY A 63 3.96 15.34 17.26
C GLY A 63 2.59 15.92 17.63
N PHE A 64 1.51 15.25 17.22
CA PHE A 64 0.14 15.65 17.54
C PHE A 64 -0.16 15.58 19.04
N ILE A 65 0.19 14.47 19.70
CA ILE A 65 -0.01 14.31 21.15
C ILE A 65 0.81 15.36 21.92
N CYS A 66 2.08 15.57 21.57
CA CYS A 66 2.91 16.58 22.22
C CYS A 66 2.37 18.01 22.03
N ALA A 67 1.69 18.28 20.91
CA ALA A 67 1.01 19.54 20.68
C ALA A 67 -0.31 19.70 21.43
N LEU A 68 -0.98 18.61 21.77
CA LEU A 68 -2.22 18.60 22.57
C LEU A 68 -1.99 18.81 24.07
N VAL A 69 -0.84 18.36 24.60
CA VAL A 69 -0.57 18.36 26.05
C VAL A 69 -0.58 19.78 26.63
N ASP A 70 -0.14 20.79 25.87
CA ASP A 70 -0.08 22.17 26.34
C ASP A 70 -1.23 23.02 25.79
N ILE A 71 -2.35 23.03 26.52
CA ILE A 71 -3.56 23.79 26.17
C ILE A 71 -3.26 25.28 25.96
N SER A 72 -2.30 25.84 26.70
CA SER A 72 -1.92 27.26 26.62
C SER A 72 -1.35 27.63 25.25
N TRP A 73 -0.75 26.66 24.55
CA TRP A 73 -0.13 26.86 23.24
C TRP A 73 -1.14 26.83 22.07
N THR A 74 -2.36 26.33 22.30
CA THR A 74 -3.43 26.19 21.29
C THR A 74 -3.71 27.50 20.54
N PHE A 75 -3.73 28.63 21.25
CA PHE A 75 -4.03 29.95 20.67
C PHE A 75 -2.84 30.62 19.96
N TYR A 76 -1.62 30.08 20.11
CA TYR A 76 -0.38 30.73 19.67
C TYR A 76 0.40 29.95 18.60
N GLY A 77 -0.12 28.81 18.13
CA GLY A 77 0.50 28.05 17.04
C GLY A 77 0.29 26.54 17.11
N ALA A 78 -0.14 25.97 18.23
CA ALA A 78 -0.36 24.52 18.33
C ALA A 78 -1.42 24.03 17.33
N GLY A 79 -2.44 24.85 17.04
CA GLY A 79 -3.48 24.51 16.06
C GLY A 79 -2.93 24.25 14.65
N TYR A 80 -1.90 25.00 14.22
CA TYR A 80 -1.27 24.75 12.92
C TYR A 80 -0.47 23.44 12.92
N VAL A 81 0.28 23.19 14.00
CA VAL A 81 1.07 21.97 14.16
C VAL A 81 0.18 20.73 14.24
N GLN A 82 -0.95 20.84 14.94
CA GLN A 82 -1.98 19.79 15.00
C GLN A 82 -2.60 19.52 13.63
N TRP A 83 -2.91 20.59 12.88
CA TRP A 83 -3.44 20.45 11.53
C TRP A 83 -2.43 19.79 10.59
N ALA A 84 -1.16 20.23 10.61
CA ALA A 84 -0.09 19.68 9.77
C ALA A 84 0.24 18.21 10.09
N THR A 85 0.24 17.84 11.37
CA THR A 85 0.45 16.44 11.78
C THR A 85 -0.73 15.55 11.41
N MET A 86 -1.97 16.04 11.52
CA MET A 86 -3.13 15.28 11.07
C MET A 86 -3.25 15.19 9.54
N SER A 87 -2.91 16.25 8.79
CA SER A 87 -2.87 16.19 7.33
C SER A 87 -1.82 15.18 6.86
N GLY A 88 -0.60 15.24 7.42
CA GLY A 88 0.48 14.27 7.17
C GLY A 88 0.05 12.84 7.45
N PHE A 89 -0.57 12.60 8.61
CA PHE A 89 -1.04 11.29 9.00
C PHE A 89 -2.09 10.74 8.02
N ILE A 90 -3.14 11.50 7.73
CA ILE A 90 -4.24 11.06 6.86
C ILE A 90 -3.71 10.76 5.45
N VAL A 91 -2.91 11.66 4.88
CA VAL A 91 -2.34 11.50 3.53
C VAL A 91 -1.44 10.26 3.46
N THR A 92 -0.55 10.09 4.45
CA THR A 92 0.34 8.92 4.52
C THR A 92 -0.44 7.63 4.68
N MET A 93 -1.51 7.63 5.48
CA MET A 93 -2.36 6.48 5.71
C MET A 93 -3.09 6.05 4.44
N ILE A 94 -3.61 7.02 3.68
CA ILE A 94 -4.24 6.77 2.37
C ILE A 94 -3.22 6.13 1.40
N PHE A 95 -2.03 6.72 1.24
CA PHE A 95 -0.99 6.17 0.37
C PHE A 95 -0.52 4.79 0.82
N PHE A 96 -0.45 4.55 2.12
CA PHE A 96 -0.11 3.26 2.70
C PHE A 96 -1.15 2.20 2.35
N ILE A 97 -2.44 2.52 2.46
CA ILE A 97 -3.53 1.63 2.05
C ILE A 97 -3.43 1.31 0.55
N PHE A 98 -3.25 2.32 -0.31
CA PHE A 98 -3.12 2.11 -1.76
C PHE A 98 -1.97 1.16 -2.11
N HIS A 99 -0.86 1.31 -1.40
CA HIS A 99 0.30 0.46 -1.59
C HIS A 99 0.10 -0.95 -1.03
N ALA A 100 -0.55 -1.09 0.13
CA ALA A 100 -0.83 -2.38 0.77
C ALA A 100 -1.76 -3.27 -0.09
N PHE A 101 -2.66 -2.66 -0.86
CA PHE A 101 -3.53 -3.38 -1.80
C PHE A 101 -2.88 -3.66 -3.16
N ASN A 102 -1.60 -3.32 -3.36
CA ASN A 102 -0.83 -3.55 -4.59
C ASN A 102 -1.53 -3.03 -5.87
N ILE A 103 -2.37 -2.00 -5.72
CA ILE A 103 -3.14 -1.40 -6.83
C ILE A 103 -2.23 -0.68 -7.85
N PHE A 104 -0.99 -0.37 -7.44
CA PHE A 104 0.05 0.23 -8.29
C PHE A 104 0.49 -0.66 -9.45
N GLY A 105 0.34 -2.00 -9.36
CA GLY A 105 0.64 -2.90 -10.48
C GLY A 105 -0.22 -2.66 -11.72
N ARG A 106 -1.32 -1.90 -11.59
CA ARG A 106 -2.31 -1.67 -12.65
C ARG A 106 -2.55 -0.19 -12.98
N LEU A 107 -1.93 0.73 -12.26
CA LEU A 107 -2.15 2.17 -12.45
C LEU A 107 -1.12 2.79 -13.44
N PRO A 108 -1.56 3.72 -14.30
CA PRO A 108 -0.70 4.40 -15.27
C PRO A 108 0.33 5.29 -14.56
N GLY A 109 1.52 5.46 -15.17
CA GLY A 109 2.69 6.13 -14.57
C GLY A 109 2.53 7.60 -14.16
N PHE A 110 1.34 8.19 -14.31
CA PHE A 110 0.99 9.50 -13.74
C PHE A 110 0.76 9.45 -12.23
N TRP A 111 0.38 8.29 -11.68
CA TRP A 111 0.05 8.16 -10.26
C TRP A 111 1.27 8.32 -9.33
N GLU A 112 2.42 7.78 -9.74
CA GLU A 112 3.70 7.93 -9.03
C GLU A 112 4.13 9.40 -8.88
N LEU A 113 3.82 10.23 -9.88
CA LEU A 113 4.14 11.66 -9.85
C LEU A 113 3.21 12.43 -8.91
N TYR A 114 1.94 12.00 -8.83
CA TYR A 114 0.99 12.57 -7.88
C TYR A 114 1.43 12.31 -6.44
N GLU A 115 1.83 11.07 -6.13
CA GLU A 115 2.35 10.72 -4.80
C GLU A 115 3.56 11.61 -4.42
N PHE A 116 4.52 11.77 -5.32
CA PHE A 116 5.67 12.64 -5.09
C PHE A 116 5.27 14.09 -4.75
N ILE A 117 4.32 14.67 -5.48
CA ILE A 117 3.86 16.06 -5.24
C ILE A 117 3.27 16.18 -3.84
N TYR A 118 2.42 15.24 -3.43
CA TYR A 118 1.80 15.28 -2.10
C TYR A 118 2.83 15.13 -0.98
N LEU A 119 3.81 14.25 -1.16
CA LEU A 119 4.92 14.08 -0.22
C LEU A 119 5.75 15.36 -0.05
N VAL A 120 5.99 16.10 -1.13
CA VAL A 120 6.67 17.40 -1.06
C VAL A 120 5.83 18.44 -0.32
N ILE A 121 4.51 18.48 -0.56
CA ILE A 121 3.60 19.41 0.15
C ILE A 121 3.62 19.12 1.65
N ILE A 122 3.45 17.86 2.06
CA ILE A 122 3.50 17.45 3.47
C ILE A 122 4.87 17.76 4.09
N SER A 123 5.96 17.54 3.36
CA SER A 123 7.30 17.88 3.85
C SER A 123 7.45 19.37 4.17
N ILE A 124 6.91 20.24 3.30
CA ILE A 124 6.91 21.69 3.51
C ILE A 124 6.03 22.06 4.71
N GLU A 125 4.83 21.49 4.82
CA GLU A 125 3.93 21.71 5.97
C GLU A 125 4.62 21.32 7.29
N MET A 126 5.31 20.18 7.31
CA MET A 126 6.08 19.72 8.48
C MET A 126 7.27 20.62 8.81
N ALA A 127 7.95 21.16 7.79
CA ALA A 127 9.03 22.13 8.00
C ALA A 127 8.50 23.44 8.61
N ILE A 128 7.36 23.94 8.12
CA ILE A 128 6.70 25.13 8.70
C ILE A 128 6.25 24.83 10.14
N ALA A 129 5.67 23.65 10.39
CA ALA A 129 5.26 23.23 11.72
C ALA A 129 6.46 23.20 12.69
N ALA A 130 7.60 22.66 12.27
CA ALA A 130 8.83 22.67 13.06
C ALA A 130 9.32 24.11 13.35
N ILE A 131 9.25 25.04 12.40
CA ILE A 131 9.62 26.45 12.61
C ILE A 131 8.68 27.12 13.62
N VAL A 132 7.37 26.87 13.52
CA VAL A 132 6.36 27.40 14.45
C VAL A 132 6.60 26.88 15.87
N CYS A 133 6.92 25.59 16.03
CA CYS A 133 7.33 25.03 17.32
C CYS A 133 8.63 25.68 17.84
N ALA A 134 9.65 25.80 16.99
CA ALA A 134 10.96 26.34 17.35
C ALA A 134 10.86 27.78 17.87
N ALA A 135 10.01 28.62 17.26
CA ALA A 135 9.77 29.99 17.72
C ALA A 135 9.20 30.07 19.15
N ARG A 136 8.59 28.98 19.64
CA ARG A 136 7.95 28.86 20.95
C ARG A 136 8.58 27.78 21.86
N ALA A 137 9.76 27.27 21.50
CA ALA A 137 10.45 26.22 22.26
C ALA A 137 10.75 26.60 23.73
N GLY A 138 10.80 27.90 24.05
CA GLY A 138 11.10 28.39 25.40
C GLY A 138 9.96 28.30 26.42
N PHE A 139 8.73 27.96 26.02
CA PHE A 139 7.56 28.05 26.92
C PHE A 139 7.24 26.75 27.67
N GLY A 140 7.70 25.60 27.19
CA GLY A 140 7.45 24.32 27.85
C GLY A 140 8.18 23.14 27.20
N PRO A 141 8.51 22.10 27.98
CA PRO A 141 9.23 20.93 27.47
C PRO A 141 8.42 20.14 26.43
N SER A 142 7.09 20.19 26.49
CA SER A 142 6.21 19.54 25.51
C SER A 142 6.38 20.13 24.10
N ILE A 143 6.59 21.45 24.02
CA ILE A 143 6.75 22.17 22.75
C ILE A 143 8.08 21.81 22.10
N ILE A 144 9.13 21.65 22.92
CA ILE A 144 10.45 21.20 22.45
C ILE A 144 10.34 19.77 21.90
N ALA A 145 9.66 18.87 22.62
CA ALA A 145 9.44 17.50 22.15
C ALA A 145 8.67 17.47 20.82
N ALA A 146 7.58 18.25 20.71
CA ALA A 146 6.83 18.39 19.47
C ALA A 146 7.70 18.90 18.32
N CYS A 147 8.55 19.90 18.57
CA CYS A 147 9.50 20.44 17.59
C CYS A 147 10.47 19.38 17.06
N VAL A 148 11.00 18.55 17.96
CA VAL A 148 11.95 17.49 17.59
C VAL A 148 11.25 16.42 16.76
N PHE A 149 10.05 15.98 17.18
CA PHE A 149 9.31 14.97 16.44
C PHE A 149 8.88 15.46 15.05
N THR A 150 8.38 16.69 14.91
CA THR A 150 8.01 17.24 13.60
C THR A 150 9.22 17.50 12.71
N ALA A 151 10.37 17.89 13.28
CA ALA A 151 11.61 18.03 12.52
C ALA A 151 12.11 16.68 11.98
N ILE A 152 12.08 15.62 12.79
CA ILE A 152 12.46 14.28 12.34
C ILE A 152 11.44 13.77 11.31
N ALA A 153 10.14 14.00 11.53
CA ALA A 153 9.09 13.65 10.56
C ALA A 153 9.36 14.32 9.21
N SER A 154 9.69 15.62 9.19
CA SER A 154 10.05 16.35 7.97
C SER A 154 11.19 15.67 7.19
N VAL A 155 12.25 15.23 7.88
CA VAL A 155 13.36 14.50 7.24
C VAL A 155 12.90 13.17 6.65
N ILE A 156 12.06 12.41 7.37
CA ILE A 156 11.52 11.14 6.87
C ILE A 156 10.66 11.37 5.63
N TYR A 157 9.82 12.41 5.62
CA TYR A 157 9.01 12.78 4.45
C TYR A 157 9.87 13.16 3.24
N ILE A 158 10.98 13.88 3.45
CA ILE A 158 11.94 14.19 2.37
C ILE A 158 12.55 12.89 1.84
N MET A 159 12.95 11.97 2.72
CA MET A 159 13.52 10.70 2.30
C MET A 159 12.52 9.85 1.50
N ASP A 160 11.26 9.79 1.93
CA ASP A 160 10.20 9.07 1.20
C ASP A 160 9.93 9.74 -0.16
N ALA A 161 9.93 11.08 -0.23
CA ALA A 161 9.81 11.81 -1.49
C ALA A 161 10.97 11.52 -2.46
N VAL A 162 12.21 11.47 -1.96
CA VAL A 162 13.38 11.14 -2.78
C VAL A 162 13.31 9.70 -3.30
N LEU A 163 12.83 8.76 -2.48
CA LEU A 163 12.65 7.37 -2.90
C LEU A 163 11.57 7.25 -3.99
N ALA A 164 10.41 7.89 -3.78
CA ALA A 164 9.34 7.97 -4.78
C ALA A 164 9.84 8.59 -6.10
N TYR A 165 10.65 9.66 -6.03
CA TYR A 165 11.24 10.29 -7.22
C TYR A 165 12.18 9.36 -7.99
N ARG A 166 12.99 8.56 -7.30
CA ARG A 166 13.88 7.57 -7.93
C ARG A 166 13.08 6.50 -8.68
N ILE A 167 12.05 5.96 -8.04
CA ILE A 167 11.15 4.96 -8.64
C ILE A 167 10.47 5.53 -9.89
N TRP A 168 9.95 6.76 -9.80
CA TRP A 168 9.35 7.46 -10.94
C TRP A 168 10.34 7.64 -12.10
N LYS A 169 11.58 8.04 -11.80
CA LYS A 169 12.62 8.25 -12.83
C LYS A 169 12.93 6.95 -13.57
N GLU A 170 13.12 5.85 -12.85
CA GLU A 170 13.37 4.53 -13.44
C GLU A 170 12.21 4.05 -14.31
N ALA A 171 10.97 4.26 -13.85
CA ALA A 171 9.78 3.95 -14.63
C ALA A 171 9.72 4.77 -15.93
N ARG A 172 10.01 6.07 -15.87
CA ARG A 172 10.03 6.96 -17.04
C ARG A 172 11.08 6.55 -18.07
N GLU A 173 12.28 6.20 -17.63
CA GLU A 173 13.35 5.76 -18.53
C GLU A 173 13.00 4.48 -19.29
N LYS A 174 12.36 3.50 -18.63
CA LYS A 174 11.87 2.28 -19.29
C LYS A 174 10.85 2.61 -20.38
N ARG A 175 9.87 3.48 -20.10
CA ARG A 175 8.87 3.92 -21.08
C ARG A 175 9.47 4.63 -22.29
N LEU A 176 10.51 5.45 -22.08
CA LEU A 176 11.20 6.13 -23.18
C LEU A 176 11.98 5.16 -24.08
N LYS A 177 12.57 4.10 -23.51
CA LYS A 177 13.24 3.06 -24.29
C LYS A 177 12.26 2.24 -25.11
N GLU A 178 11.11 1.87 -24.52
CA GLU A 178 10.01 1.18 -25.23
C GLU A 178 9.47 2.03 -26.39
N ALA A 179 9.20 3.33 -26.16
CA ALA A 179 8.73 4.24 -27.20
C ALA A 179 9.74 4.42 -28.34
N ARG A 180 11.03 4.53 -27.99
CA ARG A 180 12.11 4.61 -28.99
C ARG A 180 12.22 3.31 -29.78
N GLY A 181 12.19 2.15 -29.11
CA GLY A 181 12.25 0.83 -29.73
C GLY A 181 11.09 0.58 -30.72
N GLY A 182 9.87 1.00 -30.35
CA GLY A 182 8.71 0.93 -31.23
C GLY A 182 8.83 1.82 -32.48
N GLN A 183 9.43 3.01 -32.36
CA GLN A 183 9.68 3.87 -33.53
C GLN A 183 10.66 3.24 -34.53
N ILE A 184 11.73 2.58 -34.06
CA ILE A 184 12.71 1.96 -34.96
C ILE A 184 12.08 0.81 -35.76
N LEU A 185 11.24 0.00 -35.10
CA LEU A 185 10.51 -1.11 -35.75
C LEU A 185 9.48 -0.59 -36.77
N SER A 186 8.76 0.49 -36.45
CA SER A 186 7.81 1.09 -37.39
C SER A 186 8.50 1.71 -38.62
N SER A 187 9.72 2.24 -38.48
CA SER A 187 10.50 2.75 -39.61
C SER A 187 11.09 1.63 -40.49
N CYS A 188 11.43 0.47 -39.93
CA CYS A 188 11.92 -0.68 -40.70
C CYS A 188 10.82 -1.43 -41.47
N ILE A 189 9.55 -1.30 -41.10
CA ILE A 189 8.43 -1.98 -41.78
C ILE A 189 7.92 -1.19 -43.01
N ILE A 190 8.30 0.08 -43.15
CA ILE A 190 7.84 0.97 -44.24
C ILE A 190 8.84 0.99 -45.44
N PHE A 191 10.01 0.36 -45.30
CA PHE A 191 10.99 0.15 -46.37
C PHE A 191 11.02 -1.31 -46.80
#